data_AF-A0A6B3ESC2-F1
#
_entry.id   AF-A0A6B3ESC2-F1
#
_cell.length_a   1.000
_cell.length_b   1.000
_cell.length_c   1.000
_cell.angle_alpha   90.00
_cell.angle_beta   90.00
_cell.angle_gamma   90.00
#
_symmetry.space_group_name_H-M   'P 1'
#
loop_
_entity.id
_entity.type
_entity.pdbx_description
1 polymer ?
#
loop_
_entity_poly.entity_id
_entity_poly.type
_entity_poly.pdbx_seq_one_letter_code
_entity_poly.pdbx_strand_id
1 'polypeptide(L)' 'MRIGELAQRAGTTARALRYYEARGLLAARRDAHGHRVYGAADLGL' A
#
# COMPACT_ATOMS: atom_id res chain seq x y z
N MET A 1 0.03 -1.05 7.91
CA MET A 1 1.31 -1.68 7.53
C MET A 1 2.07 -0.75 6.59
N ARG A 2 3.41 -0.78 6.61
CA ARG A 2 4.23 0.01 5.66
C ARG A 2 4.19 -0.62 4.26
N ILE A 3 4.60 0.11 3.22
CA ILE A 3 4.58 -0.40 1.84
C ILE A 3 5.44 -1.68 1.66
N GLY A 4 6.53 -1.82 2.42
CA GLY A 4 7.37 -3.02 2.40
C GLY A 4 6.68 -4.24 3.02
N GLU A 5 5.94 -4.05 4.11
CA GLU A 5 5.15 -5.12 4.74
C GLU A 5 3.98 -5.54 3.85
N LEU A 6 3.32 -4.57 3.22
CA LEU A 6 2.27 -4.83 2.24
C LEU A 6 2.81 -5.63 1.07
N ALA A 7 4.01 -5.27 0.57
CA ALA A 7 4.66 -5.96 -0.52
C ALA A 7 4.90 -7.44 -0.18
N GLN A 8 5.48 -7.72 0.99
CA GLN A 8 5.67 -9.10 1.44
C GLN A 8 4.36 -9.87 1.58
N ARG A 9 3.35 -9.29 2.22
CA ARG A 9 2.06 -9.97 2.43
C ARG A 9 1.31 -10.24 1.14
N ALA A 10 1.38 -9.31 0.20
CA ALA A 10 0.71 -9.43 -1.10
C ALA A 10 1.52 -10.24 -2.12
N GLY A 11 2.70 -10.76 -1.75
CA GLY A 11 3.58 -11.47 -2.67
C GLY A 11 4.04 -10.60 -3.84
N THR A 12 4.12 -9.29 -3.64
CA THR A 12 4.48 -8.31 -4.68
C THR A 12 5.66 -7.45 -4.25
N THR A 13 6.03 -6.47 -5.06
CA THR A 13 7.13 -5.55 -4.75
C THR A 13 6.58 -4.17 -4.34
N ALA A 14 7.34 -3.45 -3.51
CA ALA A 14 7.00 -2.06 -3.19
C ALA A 14 6.92 -1.17 -4.45
N ARG A 15 7.67 -1.51 -5.51
CA ARG A 15 7.59 -0.86 -6.81
C ARG A 15 6.22 -1.05 -7.47
N ALA A 16 5.69 -2.27 -7.49
CA ALA A 16 4.36 -2.56 -8.00
C ALA A 16 3.27 -1.84 -7.20
N LEU A 17 3.40 -1.79 -5.87
CA LEU A 17 2.46 -1.05 -5.03
C LEU A 17 2.46 0.45 -5.31
N ARG A 18 3.63 1.07 -5.49
CA ARG A 18 3.71 2.49 -5.93
C ARG A 18 3.10 2.71 -7.30
N TYR A 19 3.22 1.74 -8.19
CA TYR A 19 2.60 1.79 -9.51
C TYR A 19 1.07 1.72 -9.41
N TYR A 20 0.53 0.90 -8.52
CA TYR A 20 -0.91 0.87 -8.23
C TYR A 20 -1.39 2.16 -7.54
N GLU A 21 -0.61 2.73 -6.61
CA GLU A 21 -0.90 4.03 -5.99
C GLU A 21 -0.95 5.14 -7.06
N ALA A 22 0.03 5.18 -7.97
CA ALA A 22 0.10 6.16 -9.05
C ALA A 22 -1.07 6.03 -10.05
N ARG A 23 -1.62 4.83 -10.22
CA ARG A 23 -2.81 4.57 -11.04
C ARG A 23 -4.13 4.74 -10.29
N GLY A 24 -4.11 5.07 -9.00
CA GLY A 24 -5.31 5.17 -8.16
C GLY A 24 -5.95 3.83 -7.80
N LEU A 25 -5.25 2.71 -8.04
CA LEU A 25 -5.70 1.36 -7.69
C LEU A 25 -5.41 0.99 -6.24
N LEU A 26 -4.51 1.72 -5.58
CA LEU A 26 -4.15 1.53 -4.18
C LEU A 26 -4.28 2.87 -3.44
N ALA A 27 -5.18 2.93 -2.47
CA ALA A 27 -5.36 4.11 -1.63
C ALA A 27 -4.43 4.05 -0.42
N ALA A 28 -3.41 4.93 -0.36
CA ALA A 28 -2.60 5.08 0.84
C ALA A 28 -3.36 5.90 1.88
N ARG A 29 -3.69 5.30 3.03
CA ARG A 29 -4.19 6.07 4.18
C ARG A 29 -3.04 6.80 4.86
N ARG A 30 -3.35 7.93 5.49
CA ARG A 30 -2.41 8.63 6.36
C ARG A 30 -2.78 8.35 7.82
N ASP A 31 -1.81 7.98 8.64
CA ASP A 31 -2.03 7.92 10.08
C ASP A 31 -2.06 9.34 10.68
N ALA A 32 -2.34 9.43 11.98
CA ALA A 32 -2.37 10.70 12.72
C ALA A 32 -1.00 11.43 12.74
N HIS A 33 0.07 10.74 12.36
CA HIS A 33 1.44 11.26 12.27
C HIS A 33 1.84 11.61 10.83
N GLY A 34 0.93 11.48 9.86
CA GLY A 34 1.16 11.78 8.45
C GLY A 34 1.92 10.69 7.68
N HIS A 35 2.16 9.52 8.28
CA HIS A 35 2.80 8.42 7.58
C HIS A 35 1.79 7.67 6.69
N ARG A 36 2.27 7.21 5.53
CA ARG A 36 1.50 6.33 4.66
C ARG A 36 1.36 4.96 5.31
N VAL A 37 0.12 4.57 5.57
CA VAL A 37 -0.27 3.25 6.07
C VAL A 37 -1.18 2.57 5.06
N TYR A 38 -0.88 1.29 4.84
CA TYR A 38 -1.64 0.41 3.98
C TYR A 38 -2.35 -0.65 4.83
N GLY A 39 -3.57 -1.00 4.47
CA GLY A 39 -4.35 -2.10 4.99
C GLY A 39 -4.45 -3.23 3.98
N ALA A 40 -4.75 -4.44 4.45
CA ALA A 40 -4.99 -5.57 3.56
C ALA A 40 -6.18 -5.29 2.60
N ALA A 41 -7.20 -4.57 3.09
CA ALA A 41 -8.35 -4.14 2.31
C ALA A 41 -8.02 -3.13 1.19
N ASP A 42 -6.86 -2.45 1.25
CA ASP A 42 -6.51 -1.45 0.23
C ASP A 42 -6.04 -2.10 -1.09
N LEU A 43 -5.74 -3.40 -1.08
CA LEU A 43 -5.36 -4.15 -2.30
C LEU A 43 -6.56 -4.57 -3.16
N GLY A 44 -7.80 -4.31 -2.74
CA GLY A 44 -9.00 -4.70 -3.49
C GLY A 44 -9.20 -6.22 -3.61
N LEU A 45 -8.55 -7.01 -2.75
CA LEU A 45 -8.73 -8.46 -2.60
C LEU A 45 -9.77 -8.78 -1.53
#